data_AF-A0A7S1C8J9-F1
#
_entry.id   AF-A0A7S1C8J9-F1
#
_cell.length_a   1.000
_cell.length_b   1.000
_cell.length_c   1.000
_cell.angle_alpha   90.00
_cell.angle_beta   90.00
_cell.angle_gamma   90.00
#
_symmetry.space_group_name_H-M   'P 1'
#
loop_
_entity.id
_entity.type
_entity.pdbx_description
1 polymer ?
#
loop_
_entity_poly.entity_id
_entity_poly.type
_entity_poly.pdbx_seq_one_letter_code
_entity_poly.pdbx_strand_id
1 'polypeptide(L)'
;TMARGLVTAAVVALASFLVIDRATAWNYVTYGAYRYGSVDNISPHARGSRCGNSWYTLPSGWEFCPDTSQARWAARTYYWNTHCMCFTNGKAVWVRGYGRDGSDCWCDHWWWRRVDGGH
;
A
#
# COMPACT_ATOMS: atom_id res chain seq x y z
N THR A 1 51.47 -30.59 -20.16
CA THR A 1 50.89 -29.23 -20.24
C THR A 1 49.38 -29.33 -20.20
N MET A 2 48.77 -28.77 -19.13
CA MET A 2 47.38 -28.25 -18.98
C MET A 2 46.17 -29.17 -19.35
N ALA A 3 45.01 -29.15 -18.69
CA ALA A 3 44.49 -28.62 -17.44
C ALA A 3 43.11 -29.28 -17.20
N ARG A 4 42.69 -29.44 -15.94
CA ARG A 4 41.32 -29.80 -15.55
C ARG A 4 40.36 -28.66 -15.92
N GLY A 5 39.14 -28.97 -16.37
CA GLY A 5 38.13 -27.95 -16.67
C GLY A 5 36.71 -28.50 -16.60
N LEU A 6 36.03 -28.19 -15.49
CA LEU A 6 34.59 -28.34 -15.27
C LEU A 6 33.84 -27.31 -16.13
N VAL A 7 32.87 -27.71 -16.98
CA VAL A 7 31.88 -26.76 -17.51
C VAL A 7 30.48 -27.37 -17.42
N THR A 8 29.82 -26.90 -16.38
CA THR A 8 28.40 -26.85 -16.03
C THR A 8 27.42 -26.84 -17.21
N ALA A 9 26.34 -27.61 -17.08
CA ALA A 9 25.21 -27.69 -18.00
C ALA A 9 24.63 -26.29 -18.30
N ALA A 10 24.60 -25.93 -19.59
CA ALA A 10 23.90 -24.75 -20.08
C ALA A 10 23.17 -25.12 -21.37
N VAL A 11 22.00 -25.76 -21.26
CA VAL A 11 21.05 -25.82 -22.37
C VAL A 11 19.62 -25.78 -21.80
N VAL A 12 18.88 -24.75 -22.23
CA VAL A 12 17.41 -24.57 -22.12
C VAL A 12 16.84 -24.16 -20.75
N ALA A 13 16.88 -22.87 -20.44
CA ALA A 13 15.78 -22.22 -19.71
C ALA A 13 15.22 -21.13 -20.61
N LEU A 14 13.99 -21.35 -21.07
CA LEU A 14 13.21 -20.47 -21.93
C LEU A 14 13.17 -19.04 -21.37
N ALA A 15 13.35 -18.07 -22.26
CA ALA A 15 13.08 -16.66 -21.98
C ALA A 15 11.59 -16.48 -21.65
N SER A 16 11.24 -16.66 -20.38
CA SER A 16 9.89 -16.48 -19.86
C SER A 16 9.98 -15.57 -18.65
N PHE A 17 9.34 -14.41 -18.76
CA PHE A 17 9.04 -13.49 -17.65
C PHE A 17 10.24 -12.83 -16.96
N LEU A 18 11.00 -12.05 -17.73
CA LEU A 18 11.49 -10.78 -17.20
C LEU A 18 10.79 -9.62 -17.91
N VAL A 19 9.46 -9.59 -17.83
CA VAL A 19 8.82 -8.28 -17.70
C VAL A 19 9.30 -7.79 -16.34
N ILE A 20 10.41 -7.06 -16.32
CA ILE A 20 10.61 -6.07 -15.27
C ILE A 20 9.49 -5.07 -15.52
N ASP A 21 8.28 -5.43 -15.07
CA ASP A 21 7.34 -4.44 -14.64
C ASP A 21 8.19 -3.67 -13.64
N ARG A 22 8.57 -2.44 -14.01
CA ARG A 22 9.02 -1.52 -12.98
C ARG A 22 7.77 -1.29 -12.18
N ALA A 23 7.48 -2.23 -11.27
CA ALA A 23 6.49 -2.11 -10.25
C ALA A 23 6.87 -0.79 -9.61
N THR A 24 6.11 0.24 -9.97
CA THR A 24 6.26 1.55 -9.38
C THR A 24 6.18 1.24 -7.91
N ALA A 25 7.28 1.44 -7.17
CA ALA A 25 7.36 0.95 -5.80
C ALA A 25 6.16 1.53 -5.05
N TRP A 26 5.18 0.67 -4.75
CA TRP A 26 3.94 1.12 -4.13
C TRP A 26 4.26 1.47 -2.69
N ASN A 27 3.92 2.69 -2.29
CA ASN A 27 4.01 3.17 -0.94
C ASN A 27 2.90 2.51 -0.12
N TYR A 28 3.28 1.54 0.71
CA TYR A 28 2.36 0.89 1.63
C TYR A 28 3.00 0.70 3.00
N VAL A 29 2.16 0.46 4.00
CA VAL A 29 2.57 -0.01 5.32
C VAL A 29 1.99 -1.39 5.56
N THR A 30 2.75 -2.26 6.21
CA THR A 30 2.26 -3.56 6.67
C THR A 30 1.79 -3.40 8.11
N TYR A 31 0.55 -3.80 8.40
CA TYR A 31 0.01 -3.82 9.75
C TYR A 31 -0.87 -5.06 9.94
N GLY A 32 -0.48 -5.92 10.88
CA GLY A 32 -1.03 -7.27 10.97
C GLY A 32 -0.78 -8.07 9.69
N ALA A 33 -1.81 -8.77 9.20
CA ALA A 33 -1.75 -9.56 7.96
C ALA A 33 -1.96 -8.73 6.68
N TYR A 34 -2.18 -7.42 6.79
CA TYR A 34 -2.59 -6.58 5.67
C TYR A 34 -1.53 -5.55 5.31
N ARG A 35 -1.51 -5.20 4.02
CA ARG A 35 -0.80 -4.02 3.50
C ARG A 35 -1.80 -2.93 3.20
N TYR A 36 -1.51 -1.71 3.61
CA TYR A 36 -2.35 -0.53 3.42
C TYR A 36 -1.61 0.51 2.60
N GLY A 37 -2.28 1.09 1.60
CA GLY A 37 -1.71 2.12 0.73
C GLY A 37 -2.77 3.13 0.33
N SER A 38 -2.38 4.39 0.17
CA SER A 38 -3.26 5.43 -0.35
C SER A 38 -3.59 5.19 -1.82
N VAL A 39 -4.77 5.63 -2.26
CA VAL A 39 -5.24 5.41 -3.64
C VAL A 39 -4.34 6.02 -4.71
N ASP A 40 -3.60 7.06 -4.35
CA ASP A 40 -2.75 7.85 -5.23
C ASP A 40 -1.25 7.61 -5.00
N ASN A 41 -0.92 6.55 -4.27
CA ASN A 41 0.45 6.13 -3.99
C ASN A 41 1.29 7.16 -3.19
N ILE A 42 0.66 8.01 -2.38
CA ILE A 42 1.35 8.87 -1.41
C ILE A 42 2.13 8.05 -0.38
N SER A 43 3.34 8.51 -0.05
CA SER A 43 4.14 7.95 1.04
C SER A 43 3.44 8.04 2.40
N PRO A 44 3.37 6.96 3.20
CA PRO A 44 2.84 7.00 4.57
C PRO A 44 3.61 7.96 5.48
N HIS A 45 4.86 8.30 5.14
CA HIS A 45 5.69 9.21 5.92
C HIS A 45 5.60 10.67 5.46
N ALA A 46 4.95 10.94 4.33
CA ALA A 46 4.79 12.29 3.83
C ALA A 46 3.88 13.09 4.78
N ARG A 47 4.30 14.31 5.11
CA ARG A 47 3.56 15.24 5.95
C ARG A 47 2.83 16.26 5.09
N GLY A 48 1.68 16.67 5.56
CA GLY A 48 0.84 17.70 4.94
C GLY A 48 -0.63 17.28 4.96
N SER A 49 -1.44 18.06 4.27
CA SER A 49 -2.88 18.23 4.53
C SER A 49 -3.68 18.18 3.23
N ARG A 50 -3.29 17.31 2.29
CA ARG A 50 -3.90 17.25 0.96
C ARG A 50 -5.16 16.38 0.99
N CYS A 51 -6.23 16.87 0.37
CA CYS A 51 -7.42 16.08 0.07
C CYS A 51 -7.24 15.32 -1.26
N GLY A 52 -7.84 14.14 -1.36
CA GLY A 52 -8.04 13.43 -2.60
C GLY A 52 -9.09 14.12 -3.47
N ASN A 53 -8.81 14.29 -4.76
CA ASN A 53 -9.67 15.02 -5.69
C ASN A 53 -9.76 14.35 -7.06
N SER A 54 -9.39 13.08 -7.15
CA SER A 54 -9.25 12.34 -8.40
C SER A 54 -9.85 10.94 -8.26
N TRP A 55 -10.27 10.40 -9.40
CA TRP A 55 -10.74 9.02 -9.52
C TRP A 55 -9.56 8.10 -9.80
N TYR A 56 -9.47 7.00 -9.05
CA TYR A 56 -8.39 6.02 -9.20
C TYR A 56 -8.96 4.65 -9.53
N THR A 57 -8.26 3.93 -10.41
CA THR A 57 -8.56 2.51 -10.67
C THR A 57 -8.00 1.69 -9.52
N LEU A 58 -8.84 0.83 -8.95
CA LEU A 58 -8.42 -0.13 -7.94
C LEU A 58 -7.50 -1.19 -8.58
N PRO A 59 -6.24 -1.34 -8.16
CA PRO A 59 -5.34 -2.34 -8.71
C PRO A 59 -5.79 -3.73 -8.33
N SER A 60 -5.45 -4.70 -9.18
CA SER A 60 -5.70 -6.11 -8.90
C SER A 60 -5.11 -6.50 -7.54
N GLY A 61 -5.92 -7.19 -6.75
CA GLY A 61 -5.53 -7.70 -5.44
C GLY A 61 -5.66 -6.73 -4.27
N TRP A 62 -6.16 -5.53 -4.54
CA TRP A 62 -6.51 -4.55 -3.52
C TRP A 62 -8.03 -4.42 -3.40
N GLU A 63 -8.49 -4.07 -2.21
CA GLU A 63 -9.87 -3.67 -1.94
C GLU A 63 -9.89 -2.29 -1.27
N PHE A 64 -11.02 -1.59 -1.38
CA PHE A 64 -11.23 -0.39 -0.57
C PHE A 64 -11.14 -0.72 0.92
N CYS A 65 -10.44 0.13 1.67
CA CYS A 65 -10.11 -0.19 3.04
C CYS A 65 -11.37 -0.27 3.94
N PRO A 66 -11.67 -1.43 4.55
CA PRO A 66 -12.79 -1.54 5.48
C PRO A 66 -12.47 -0.90 6.83
N ASP A 67 -13.52 -0.44 7.51
CA ASP A 67 -13.41 0.21 8.83
C ASP A 67 -13.16 -0.80 9.96
N THR A 68 -11.94 -1.32 10.03
CA THR A 68 -11.49 -2.26 11.06
C THR A 68 -10.56 -1.57 12.06
N SER A 69 -10.39 -2.17 13.24
CA SER A 69 -9.43 -1.66 14.24
C SER A 69 -8.01 -1.57 13.65
N GLN A 70 -7.57 -2.58 12.90
CA GLN A 70 -6.24 -2.63 12.26
C GLN A 70 -6.06 -1.50 11.25
N ALA A 71 -7.08 -1.23 10.43
CA ALA A 71 -7.05 -0.15 9.47
C ALA A 71 -7.02 1.21 10.20
N ARG A 72 -7.87 1.42 11.22
CA ARG A 72 -7.81 2.64 12.03
C ARG A 72 -6.43 2.86 12.68
N TRP A 73 -5.77 1.79 13.14
CA TRP A 73 -4.41 1.85 13.66
C TRP A 73 -3.40 2.27 12.58
N ALA A 74 -3.43 1.63 11.40
CA ALA A 74 -2.56 1.99 10.29
C ALA A 74 -2.75 3.45 9.84
N ALA A 75 -3.96 3.99 9.87
CA ALA A 75 -4.20 5.40 9.57
C ALA A 75 -3.53 6.32 10.62
N ARG A 76 -3.70 6.02 11.92
CA ARG A 76 -3.23 6.85 13.04
C ARG A 76 -1.73 6.77 13.29
N THR A 77 -1.07 5.69 12.87
CA THR A 77 0.39 5.50 13.06
C THR A 77 1.23 6.33 12.08
N TYR A 78 0.69 6.69 10.92
CA TYR A 78 1.42 7.31 9.82
C TYR A 78 0.78 8.63 9.37
N TYR A 79 1.51 9.46 8.61
CA TYR A 79 1.10 10.82 8.25
C TYR A 79 0.28 10.90 6.97
N TRP A 80 0.60 10.10 5.96
CA TRP A 80 -0.16 9.98 4.72
C TRP A 80 -0.48 11.27 3.93
N ASN A 81 0.18 12.40 4.24
CA ASN A 81 -0.02 13.71 3.61
C ASN A 81 -1.49 14.15 3.46
N THR A 82 -2.36 13.75 4.39
CA THR A 82 -3.79 14.11 4.45
C THR A 82 -4.15 14.40 5.91
N HIS A 83 -5.34 14.94 6.18
CA HIS A 83 -5.85 14.96 7.55
C HIS A 83 -6.52 13.64 7.93
N CYS A 84 -7.25 13.05 6.98
CA CYS A 84 -8.20 11.98 7.25
C CYS A 84 -8.17 10.87 6.20
N MET A 85 -8.34 9.64 6.68
CA MET A 85 -8.46 8.44 5.85
C MET A 85 -9.88 7.89 5.89
N CYS A 86 -10.48 7.71 4.72
CA CYS A 86 -11.84 7.24 4.49
C CYS A 86 -11.93 5.71 4.45
N PHE A 87 -13.00 5.17 5.01
CA PHE A 87 -13.30 3.74 4.96
C PHE A 87 -14.54 3.47 4.10
N THR A 88 -14.71 2.20 3.70
CA THR A 88 -15.84 1.76 2.87
C THR A 88 -17.22 2.06 3.43
N ASN A 89 -17.36 2.23 4.76
CA ASN A 89 -18.62 2.59 5.42
C ASN A 89 -18.88 4.11 5.47
N GLY A 90 -18.06 4.92 4.80
CA GLY A 90 -18.17 6.38 4.76
C GLY A 90 -17.64 7.11 5.98
N LYS A 91 -17.16 6.38 7.01
CA LYS A 91 -16.47 7.01 8.15
C LYS A 91 -15.04 7.39 7.76
N ALA A 92 -14.45 8.31 8.50
CA ALA A 92 -13.05 8.67 8.36
C ALA A 92 -12.40 8.92 9.72
N VAL A 93 -11.10 8.63 9.80
CA VAL A 93 -10.31 8.90 10.99
C VAL A 93 -9.12 9.80 10.69
N TRP A 94 -8.75 10.62 11.66
CA TRP A 94 -7.53 11.41 11.59
C TRP A 94 -6.31 10.51 11.48
N VAL A 95 -5.38 10.92 10.62
CA VAL A 95 -4.05 10.31 10.54
C VAL A 95 -3.12 10.89 11.61
N ARG A 96 -1.86 10.44 11.66
CA ARG A 96 -0.89 10.93 12.64
C ARG A 96 -0.73 12.45 12.58
N GLY A 97 -0.82 13.08 13.74
CA GLY A 97 -0.52 14.51 13.91
C GLY A 97 -1.72 15.45 13.80
N TYR A 98 -2.93 14.94 13.54
CA TYR A 98 -4.11 15.79 13.33
C TYR A 98 -5.25 15.62 14.36
N GLY A 99 -5.29 14.56 15.17
CA GLY A 99 -6.35 14.41 16.18
C GLY A 99 -6.02 13.46 17.34
N ARG A 100 -6.71 13.65 18.48
CA ARG A 100 -6.72 12.74 19.65
C ARG A 100 -8.11 12.09 19.74
N ASP A 101 -8.15 10.76 19.71
CA ASP A 101 -9.22 9.82 20.13
C ASP A 101 -10.68 10.03 19.65
N GLY A 102 -11.32 8.96 19.12
CA GLY A 102 -12.79 8.88 18.93
C GLY A 102 -13.40 9.33 17.59
N SER A 103 -12.56 9.50 16.57
CA SER A 103 -12.72 10.33 15.36
C SER A 103 -13.90 10.05 14.41
N ASP A 104 -14.68 11.11 14.16
CA ASP A 104 -15.23 11.45 12.84
C ASP A 104 -14.49 12.70 12.34
N CYS A 105 -14.03 12.67 11.11
CA CYS A 105 -13.63 13.85 10.36
C CYS A 105 -14.20 13.73 8.94
N TRP A 106 -14.14 14.82 8.18
CA TRP A 106 -14.60 14.75 6.80
C TRP A 106 -13.67 13.90 5.96
N CYS A 107 -14.27 13.24 5.00
CA CYS A 107 -13.62 12.23 4.20
C CYS A 107 -12.63 12.88 3.23
N ASP A 108 -11.38 13.06 3.67
CA ASP A 108 -10.37 13.75 2.88
C ASP A 108 -9.72 12.85 1.83
N HIS A 109 -9.39 11.60 2.18
CA HIS A 109 -8.62 10.75 1.29
C HIS A 109 -8.96 9.27 1.41
N TRP A 110 -9.06 8.61 0.26
CA TRP A 110 -9.33 7.19 0.17
C TRP A 110 -8.04 6.38 0.17
N TRP A 111 -8.17 5.11 0.51
CA TRP A 111 -7.05 4.18 0.57
C TRP A 111 -7.53 2.75 0.45
N TRP A 112 -6.58 1.86 0.22
CA TRP A 112 -6.80 0.46 -0.08
C TRP A 112 -6.08 -0.43 0.91
N ARG A 113 -6.56 -1.66 1.00
CA ARG A 113 -5.83 -2.75 1.66
C ARG A 113 -5.66 -3.91 0.68
N ARG A 114 -4.51 -4.58 0.74
CA ARG A 114 -4.22 -5.73 -0.12
C ARG A 114 -4.78 -7.02 0.46
N VAL A 115 -5.39 -7.84 -0.38
CA VAL A 115 -6.12 -9.07 -0.01
C VAL A 115 -5.35 -10.34 -0.41
N ASP A 116 -4.38 -10.23 -1.33
CA ASP A 116 -3.56 -11.36 -1.78
C ASP A 116 -2.59 -11.80 -0.67
N GLY A 117 -2.93 -12.92 -0.01
CA GLY A 117 -2.07 -13.58 0.98
C GLY A 117 -2.71 -13.82 2.36
N GLY A 118 -4.03 -13.77 2.50
CA GLY A 118 -4.69 -14.07 3.77
C GLY A 118 -4.49 -15.52 4.23
N HIS A 119 -3.81 -15.70 5.36
CA HIS A 119 -4.38 -16.17 6.63
C HIS A 119 -3.48 -15.73 7.79
#